data_AF-Q54XL8-F1
#
_entry.id   AF-Q54XL8-F1
#
_cell.length_a   1.000
_cell.length_b   1.000
_cell.length_c   1.000
_cell.angle_alpha   90.00
_cell.angle_beta   90.00
_cell.angle_gamma   90.00
#
_symmetry.space_group_name_H-M   'P 1'
#
loop_
_entity.id
_entity.type
_entity.pdbx_description
1 polymer ?
#
loop_
_entity_poly.entity_id
_entity_poly.type
_entity_poly.pdbx_seq_one_letter_code
_entity_poly.pdbx_strand_id
1 'polypeptide(L)'
;MDTLKVYNEYYFGRIYRKIRRSIGLQQSVIYGNELTLEFIQSIFNSRYEGEVIDFSVEEKSLNGGLNSSIQRIQLKWKKQKRECGNFKVFPETVIMKSVIESFDRIKFSIEHSQSREADFYQYHLSSLLSNNNNNNKMKYPFIPIVYYSNKTYCGSFSMILQDISSPKPSSTSSSSLSTSSYILGSLAMGNQCWGIPDGVDISGYDISWIVENCFIETSKLHIDFWRDKEILSQQQQQQQQQQENSNNDLSWLKNLDYYNGIGKEKYINYFEIKLNNTWEKSTLPLIEKLSKENKLEHVDLYKLVVNEYFQSFIKWESFQKRVDINQPNTPFTMVHGDFHAGNIMIPITTTTIVGKEGDEIKKNQIKKDGQIYFLDYSEVGIGCPFSDISQFIISNCSIEFRRENEKRLFSIYYEKLIKSKKVDSNIFNFNYCFNLYKRGGIEKWIWFNILLSEMVPEFAFIFYFNQLSTFINDHYNLNLFK
;
A
#
# COMPACT_ATOMS: atom_id res chain seq x y z
N MET A 1 10.18 -4.45 23.84
CA MET A 1 10.00 -5.46 22.79
C MET A 1 10.11 -6.83 23.44
N ASP A 2 9.26 -7.79 23.07
CA ASP A 2 9.36 -9.16 23.58
C ASP A 2 10.44 -9.91 22.78
N THR A 3 11.71 -9.73 23.18
CA THR A 3 12.88 -10.39 22.59
C THR A 3 12.64 -11.89 22.43
N LEU A 4 11.91 -12.51 23.37
CA LEU A 4 11.55 -13.92 23.33
C LEU A 4 10.73 -14.27 22.07
N LYS A 5 9.80 -13.42 21.63
CA LYS A 5 9.02 -13.66 20.40
C LYS A 5 9.91 -13.74 19.16
N VAL A 6 10.92 -12.87 19.06
CA VAL A 6 11.85 -12.86 17.92
C VAL A 6 12.69 -14.13 17.91
N TYR A 7 13.28 -14.48 19.06
CA TYR A 7 14.04 -15.73 19.19
C TYR A 7 13.18 -16.95 18.91
N ASN A 8 11.94 -16.96 19.41
CA ASN A 8 11.01 -18.04 19.21
C ASN A 8 10.72 -18.25 17.72
N GLU A 9 10.39 -17.19 17.00
CA GLU A 9 10.09 -17.30 15.56
C GLU A 9 11.30 -17.68 14.72
N TYR A 10 12.45 -17.05 14.98
CA TYR A 10 13.65 -17.27 14.17
C TYR A 10 14.24 -18.67 14.37
N TYR A 11 14.37 -19.12 15.63
CA TYR A 11 15.00 -20.42 15.92
C TYR A 11 13.98 -21.56 15.95
N PHE A 12 12.92 -21.43 16.75
CA PHE A 12 11.95 -22.51 16.93
C PHE A 12 10.92 -22.56 15.80
N GLY A 13 10.44 -21.40 15.32
CA GLY A 13 9.50 -21.33 14.20
C GLY A 13 10.05 -22.02 12.96
N ARG A 14 11.35 -21.84 12.67
CA ARG A 14 12.03 -22.52 11.56
C ARG A 14 12.09 -24.03 11.73
N ILE A 15 12.47 -24.52 12.91
CA ILE A 15 12.50 -25.96 13.21
C ILE A 15 11.08 -26.56 13.16
N TYR A 16 10.11 -25.88 13.78
CA TYR A 16 8.72 -26.29 13.80
C TYR A 16 8.12 -26.39 12.39
N ARG A 17 8.39 -25.40 11.51
CA ARG A 17 8.00 -25.45 10.10
C ARG A 17 8.60 -26.64 9.36
N LYS A 18 9.86 -27.00 9.65
CA LYS A 18 10.51 -28.19 9.06
C LYS A 18 9.85 -29.48 9.55
N ILE A 19 9.58 -29.59 10.86
CA ILE A 19 8.92 -30.76 11.46
C ILE A 19 7.51 -30.92 10.87
N ARG A 20 6.69 -29.86 10.84
CA ARG A 20 5.33 -29.93 10.25
C ARG A 20 5.33 -30.42 8.80
N ARG A 21 6.28 -29.94 8.00
CA ARG A 21 6.45 -30.42 6.62
C ARG A 21 6.80 -31.90 6.55
N SER A 22 7.70 -32.39 7.40
CA SER A 22 8.05 -33.82 7.43
C SER A 22 6.89 -34.75 7.80
N ILE A 23 5.84 -34.22 8.44
CA ILE A 23 4.64 -34.99 8.82
C ILE A 23 3.39 -34.61 7.99
N GLY A 24 3.57 -33.85 6.90
CA GLY A 24 2.46 -33.50 5.98
C GLY A 24 1.42 -32.53 6.56
N LEU A 25 1.70 -31.84 7.67
CA LEU A 25 0.81 -30.79 8.17
C LEU A 25 0.99 -29.52 7.33
N GLN A 26 -0.07 -29.07 6.67
CA GLN A 26 -0.06 -27.80 5.92
C GLN A 26 0.46 -26.65 6.81
N GLN A 27 1.40 -25.88 6.24
CA GLN A 27 2.11 -24.79 6.91
C GLN A 27 1.23 -23.54 7.02
N SER A 28 1.50 -22.72 8.05
CA SER A 28 0.95 -21.36 8.14
C SER A 28 1.77 -20.34 7.37
N VAL A 29 3.09 -20.51 7.23
CA VAL A 29 3.94 -19.60 6.43
C VAL A 29 4.94 -20.44 5.67
N ILE A 30 5.10 -20.13 4.39
CA ILE A 30 6.01 -20.81 3.46
C ILE A 30 6.95 -19.79 2.83
N TYR A 31 8.19 -20.19 2.58
CA TYR A 31 9.19 -19.36 1.89
C TYR A 31 9.52 -19.95 0.50
N GLY A 32 10.14 -19.17 -0.38
CA GLY A 32 10.38 -19.60 -1.77
C GLY A 32 11.17 -20.92 -1.89
N ASN A 33 12.15 -21.13 -1.02
CA ASN A 33 12.94 -22.37 -0.94
C ASN A 33 12.21 -23.54 -0.26
N GLU A 34 10.98 -23.33 0.18
CA GLU A 34 10.15 -24.32 0.87
C GLU A 34 8.97 -24.80 0.02
N LEU A 35 8.76 -24.18 -1.15
CA LEU A 35 7.68 -24.52 -2.06
C LEU A 35 7.83 -25.96 -2.56
N THR A 36 6.70 -26.66 -2.63
CA THR A 36 6.57 -28.00 -3.20
C THR A 36 5.47 -27.99 -4.26
N LEU A 37 5.50 -28.96 -5.18
CA LEU A 37 4.51 -29.06 -6.24
C LEU A 37 3.10 -29.29 -5.65
N GLU A 38 3.01 -30.10 -4.59
CA GLU A 38 1.77 -30.38 -3.89
C GLU A 38 1.19 -29.13 -3.24
N PHE A 39 2.04 -28.29 -2.64
CA PHE A 39 1.60 -27.02 -2.06
C PHE A 39 1.09 -26.08 -3.15
N ILE A 40 1.84 -25.89 -4.23
CA ILE A 40 1.44 -25.04 -5.36
C ILE A 40 0.14 -25.55 -5.99
N GLN A 41 -0.02 -26.85 -6.17
CA GLN A 41 -1.28 -27.43 -6.64
C GLN A 41 -2.43 -27.10 -5.67
N SER A 42 -2.19 -27.24 -4.36
CA SER A 42 -3.23 -27.05 -3.35
C SER A 42 -3.82 -25.64 -3.33
N ILE A 43 -3.01 -24.60 -3.58
CA ILE A 43 -3.48 -23.21 -3.61
C ILE A 43 -4.39 -22.93 -4.82
N PHE A 44 -4.25 -23.68 -5.91
CA PHE A 44 -5.04 -23.50 -7.12
C PHE A 44 -6.27 -24.41 -7.22
N ASN A 45 -6.27 -25.55 -6.50
CA ASN A 45 -7.37 -26.53 -6.52
C ASN A 45 -8.75 -25.93 -6.25
N SER A 46 -8.83 -24.84 -5.47
CA SER A 46 -10.09 -24.17 -5.15
C SER A 46 -10.66 -23.32 -6.30
N ARG A 47 -9.88 -23.06 -7.35
CA ARG A 47 -10.21 -22.08 -8.40
C ARG A 47 -10.07 -22.59 -9.82
N TYR A 48 -9.23 -23.59 -10.01
CA TYR A 48 -8.88 -24.11 -11.33
C TYR A 48 -9.03 -25.62 -11.32
N GLU A 49 -9.64 -26.17 -12.36
CA GLU A 49 -9.72 -27.62 -12.55
C GLU A 49 -8.43 -28.21 -13.13
N GLY A 50 -7.30 -27.48 -13.12
CA GLY A 50 -6.02 -27.84 -13.74
C GLY A 50 -5.01 -28.54 -12.82
N GLU A 51 -4.06 -29.25 -13.42
CA GLU A 51 -2.90 -29.84 -12.74
C GLU A 51 -1.65 -29.03 -13.08
N VAL A 52 -1.02 -28.40 -12.09
CA VAL A 52 0.34 -27.87 -12.15
C VAL A 52 1.30 -29.04 -12.16
N ILE A 53 2.11 -29.14 -13.21
CA ILE A 53 3.05 -30.26 -13.42
C ILE A 53 4.47 -29.92 -13.01
N ASP A 54 4.80 -28.64 -12.95
CA ASP A 54 6.12 -28.14 -12.66
C ASP A 54 6.05 -26.66 -12.28
N PHE A 55 7.01 -26.19 -11.51
CA PHE A 55 7.16 -24.77 -11.18
C PHE A 55 8.64 -24.42 -10.99
N SER A 56 8.99 -23.15 -11.19
CA SER A 56 10.32 -22.64 -10.86
C SER A 56 10.21 -21.27 -10.22
N VAL A 57 11.01 -21.03 -9.18
CA VAL A 57 11.14 -19.71 -8.55
C VAL A 57 12.27 -18.96 -9.23
N GLU A 58 12.02 -17.73 -9.69
CA GLU A 58 13.09 -16.90 -10.24
C GLU A 58 14.11 -16.55 -9.16
N GLU A 59 15.39 -16.79 -9.46
CA GLU A 59 16.49 -16.54 -8.52
C GLU A 59 16.61 -15.06 -8.15
N LYS A 60 16.39 -14.18 -9.14
CA LYS A 60 16.42 -12.73 -8.93
C LYS A 60 15.11 -12.28 -8.31
N SER A 61 15.19 -11.82 -7.06
CA SER A 61 14.08 -11.13 -6.40
C SER A 61 13.66 -9.91 -7.22
N LEU A 62 12.34 -9.69 -7.29
CA LEU A 62 11.80 -8.44 -7.81
C LEU A 62 12.18 -7.30 -6.87
N ASN A 63 12.43 -6.13 -7.45
CA ASN A 63 12.66 -4.93 -6.66
C ASN A 63 11.37 -4.55 -5.92
N GLY A 64 11.50 -4.20 -4.64
CA GLY A 64 10.40 -3.71 -3.82
C GLY A 64 10.43 -4.27 -2.40
N GLY A 65 9.74 -3.59 -1.49
CA GLY A 65 9.58 -4.00 -0.09
C GLY A 65 10.86 -3.91 0.75
N LEU A 66 10.91 -2.94 1.68
CA LEU A 66 12.09 -2.71 2.54
C LEU A 66 12.52 -3.95 3.36
N ASN A 67 11.59 -4.84 3.68
CA ASN A 67 11.80 -5.98 4.59
C ASN A 67 11.27 -7.32 4.07
N SER A 68 10.79 -7.35 2.83
CA SER A 68 10.17 -8.54 2.24
C SER A 68 10.99 -9.07 1.07
N SER A 69 10.98 -10.38 0.89
CA SER A 69 11.37 -11.02 -0.35
C SER A 69 10.17 -11.01 -1.28
N ILE A 70 10.37 -10.55 -2.53
CA ILE A 70 9.37 -10.62 -3.60
C ILE A 70 9.96 -11.47 -4.72
N GLN A 71 9.33 -12.60 -5.04
CA GLN A 71 9.82 -13.56 -6.01
C GLN A 71 8.73 -13.91 -7.01
N ARG A 72 9.09 -14.08 -8.28
CA ARG A 72 8.18 -14.62 -9.30
C ARG A 72 8.27 -16.13 -9.31
N ILE A 73 7.12 -16.79 -9.37
CA ILE A 73 7.00 -18.23 -9.56
C ILE A 73 6.42 -18.47 -10.95
N GLN A 74 7.17 -19.18 -11.78
CA GLN A 74 6.74 -19.66 -13.09
C GLN A 74 6.00 -20.99 -12.91
N LEU A 75 4.88 -21.17 -13.59
CA LEU A 75 4.00 -22.32 -13.46
C LEU A 75 3.85 -23.02 -14.82
N LYS A 76 3.94 -24.35 -14.82
CA LYS A 76 3.59 -25.17 -15.99
C LYS A 76 2.37 -26.01 -15.67
N TRP A 77 1.40 -25.96 -16.57
CA TRP A 77 0.12 -26.67 -16.44
C TRP A 77 0.06 -27.86 -17.39
N LYS A 78 -0.53 -28.96 -16.94
CA LYS A 78 -0.94 -30.05 -17.83
C LYS A 78 -2.07 -29.53 -18.72
N LYS A 79 -1.87 -29.60 -20.03
CA LYS A 79 -2.82 -29.11 -21.03
C LYS A 79 -4.18 -29.79 -20.83
N GLN A 80 -5.18 -29.05 -20.36
CA GLN A 80 -6.51 -29.59 -20.15
C GLN A 80 -7.38 -29.47 -21.40
N LYS A 81 -8.28 -30.44 -21.59
CA LYS A 81 -9.14 -30.56 -22.76
C LYS A 81 -10.34 -29.60 -22.74
N ARG A 82 -10.62 -28.89 -21.63
CA ARG A 82 -11.77 -27.96 -21.51
C ARG A 82 -11.45 -26.78 -20.62
N GLU A 83 -11.89 -25.59 -21.03
CA GLU A 83 -12.01 -24.42 -20.16
C GLU A 83 -13.20 -24.65 -19.21
N CYS A 84 -12.94 -24.91 -17.93
CA CYS A 84 -13.98 -25.00 -16.90
C CYS A 84 -13.79 -23.88 -15.87
N GLY A 85 -14.84 -23.10 -15.65
CA GLY A 85 -14.91 -22.07 -14.61
C GLY A 85 -14.84 -20.62 -15.11
N ASN A 86 -15.01 -19.68 -14.18
CA ASN A 86 -15.00 -18.24 -14.44
C ASN A 86 -13.59 -17.69 -14.75
N PHE A 87 -12.53 -18.42 -14.38
CA PHE A 87 -11.15 -18.06 -14.70
C PHE A 87 -10.70 -18.79 -15.96
N LYS A 88 -10.84 -18.12 -17.11
CA LYS A 88 -10.56 -18.73 -18.43
C LYS A 88 -9.10 -19.04 -18.70
N VAL A 89 -8.18 -18.42 -17.96
CA VAL A 89 -6.74 -18.50 -18.24
C VAL A 89 -6.01 -18.92 -16.97
N PHE A 90 -5.31 -20.05 -17.06
CA PHE A 90 -4.38 -20.49 -16.03
C PHE A 90 -3.24 -19.49 -15.91
N PRO A 91 -2.85 -19.07 -14.70
CA PRO A 91 -1.72 -18.17 -14.54
C PRO A 91 -0.43 -18.90 -14.93
N GLU A 92 0.33 -18.33 -15.87
CA GLU A 92 1.68 -18.80 -16.20
C GLU A 92 2.67 -18.36 -15.12
N THR A 93 2.39 -17.28 -14.40
CA THR A 93 3.19 -16.80 -13.30
C THR A 93 2.35 -16.27 -12.13
N VAL A 94 2.93 -16.32 -10.95
CA VAL A 94 2.42 -15.68 -9.72
C VAL A 94 3.55 -15.00 -8.97
N ILE A 95 3.20 -14.05 -8.10
CA ILE A 95 4.15 -13.35 -7.24
C ILE A 95 4.02 -13.87 -5.82
N MET A 96 5.14 -14.27 -5.25
CA MET A 96 5.26 -14.58 -3.84
C MET A 96 5.89 -13.40 -3.11
N LYS A 97 5.23 -12.90 -2.06
CA LYS A 97 5.81 -11.95 -1.10
C LYS A 97 5.89 -12.63 0.27
N SER A 98 7.05 -12.59 0.91
CA SER A 98 7.25 -13.10 2.26
C SER A 98 8.15 -12.18 3.05
N VAL A 99 8.15 -12.27 4.39
CA VAL A 99 9.24 -11.68 5.18
C VAL A 99 10.57 -12.30 4.72
N ILE A 100 11.67 -11.54 4.76
CA ILE A 100 13.01 -12.12 4.58
C ILE A 100 13.32 -12.98 5.81
N GLU A 101 13.77 -14.24 5.61
CA GLU A 101 14.09 -15.16 6.71
C GLU A 101 15.43 -14.80 7.40
N SER A 102 15.50 -13.61 7.99
CA SER A 102 16.61 -13.16 8.84
C SER A 102 16.10 -12.57 10.14
N PHE A 103 16.93 -12.66 11.19
CA PHE A 103 16.56 -12.21 12.53
C PHE A 103 16.10 -10.75 12.54
N ASP A 104 16.88 -9.85 11.94
CA ASP A 104 16.58 -8.41 11.92
C ASP A 104 15.29 -8.08 11.14
N ARG A 105 15.01 -8.82 10.07
CA ARG A 105 13.81 -8.60 9.24
C ARG A 105 12.55 -9.13 9.91
N ILE A 106 12.64 -10.27 10.59
CA ILE A 106 11.55 -10.78 11.42
C ILE A 106 11.31 -9.83 12.60
N LYS A 107 12.38 -9.37 13.26
CA LYS A 107 12.30 -8.37 14.33
C LYS A 107 11.56 -7.12 13.84
N PHE A 108 11.97 -6.57 12.71
CA PHE A 108 11.32 -5.41 12.10
C PHE A 108 9.84 -5.68 11.80
N SER A 109 9.54 -6.84 11.20
CA SER A 109 8.16 -7.25 10.88
C SER A 109 7.28 -7.30 12.13
N ILE A 110 7.80 -7.80 13.26
CA ILE A 110 7.09 -7.80 14.55
C ILE A 110 6.86 -6.37 15.06
N GLU A 111 7.92 -5.56 15.11
CA GLU A 111 7.87 -4.20 15.66
C GLU A 111 6.87 -3.31 14.92
N HIS A 112 6.80 -3.46 13.59
CA HIS A 112 5.94 -2.66 12.71
C HIS A 112 4.65 -3.39 12.32
N SER A 113 4.50 -4.65 12.78
CA SER A 113 3.36 -5.53 12.47
C SER A 113 3.12 -5.68 10.96
N GLN A 114 4.18 -5.88 10.17
CA GLN A 114 4.09 -5.95 8.70
C GLN A 114 3.25 -7.15 8.20
N SER A 115 3.14 -8.21 9.01
CA SER A 115 2.26 -9.35 8.75
C SER A 115 0.79 -8.98 8.54
N ARG A 116 0.39 -7.76 8.95
CA ARG A 116 -0.94 -7.22 8.71
C ARG A 116 -1.36 -7.26 7.24
N GLU A 117 -0.41 -7.10 6.32
CA GLU A 117 -0.69 -7.22 4.89
C GLU A 117 -1.31 -8.59 4.55
N ALA A 118 -0.83 -9.65 5.19
CA ALA A 118 -1.38 -10.98 5.00
C ALA A 118 -2.81 -11.10 5.56
N ASP A 119 -3.10 -10.46 6.69
CA ASP A 119 -4.47 -10.39 7.25
C ASP A 119 -5.42 -9.68 6.29
N PHE A 120 -4.99 -8.54 5.73
CA PHE A 120 -5.79 -7.80 4.75
C PHE A 120 -6.13 -8.65 3.53
N TYR A 121 -5.14 -9.36 2.96
CA TYR A 121 -5.39 -10.23 1.83
C TYR A 121 -6.22 -11.47 2.20
N GLN A 122 -6.12 -11.97 3.42
CA GLN A 122 -6.98 -13.05 3.91
C GLN A 122 -8.42 -12.60 4.10
N TYR A 123 -8.64 -11.41 4.67
CA TYR A 123 -9.94 -10.75 4.75
C TYR A 123 -10.54 -10.52 3.35
N HIS A 124 -9.71 -10.07 2.41
CA HIS A 124 -10.16 -9.91 1.03
C HIS A 124 -10.54 -11.27 0.40
N LEU A 125 -9.72 -12.30 0.60
CA LEU A 125 -9.96 -13.65 0.11
C LEU A 125 -11.28 -14.23 0.66
N SER A 126 -11.55 -14.08 1.96
CA SER A 126 -12.79 -14.58 2.59
C SER A 126 -14.04 -13.88 2.07
N SER A 127 -13.93 -12.57 1.75
CA SER A 127 -15.03 -11.81 1.13
C SER A 127 -15.40 -12.32 -0.28
N LEU A 128 -14.47 -12.96 -0.98
CA LEU A 128 -14.72 -13.60 -2.28
C LEU A 128 -15.45 -14.93 -2.11
N LEU A 129 -15.01 -15.75 -1.14
CA LEU A 129 -15.57 -17.08 -0.89
C LEU A 129 -16.97 -17.04 -0.28
N SER A 130 -17.27 -16.02 0.51
CA SER A 130 -18.60 -15.84 1.12
C SER A 130 -19.67 -15.36 0.11
N ASN A 131 -19.28 -14.70 -0.97
CA ASN A 131 -20.18 -14.24 -2.02
C ASN A 131 -20.50 -15.34 -3.05
N ASN A 132 -21.00 -16.49 -2.60
CA ASN A 132 -21.47 -17.59 -3.45
C ASN A 132 -22.66 -17.24 -4.36
N ASN A 133 -23.17 -16.01 -4.30
CA ASN A 133 -24.08 -15.51 -5.32
C ASN A 133 -23.30 -15.37 -6.63
N ASN A 134 -23.71 -16.14 -7.65
CA ASN A 134 -23.12 -16.41 -8.98
C ASN A 134 -22.36 -15.28 -9.73
N ASN A 135 -22.32 -14.06 -9.23
CA ASN A 135 -21.63 -12.96 -9.86
C ASN A 135 -20.14 -12.88 -9.57
N ASN A 136 -19.52 -13.65 -8.66
CA ASN A 136 -18.06 -13.80 -8.41
C ASN A 136 -17.18 -12.55 -8.61
N LYS A 137 -17.74 -11.34 -8.48
CA LYS A 137 -17.04 -10.10 -8.77
C LYS A 137 -16.26 -9.75 -7.53
N MET A 138 -14.94 -9.61 -7.67
CA MET A 138 -14.12 -9.11 -6.59
C MET A 138 -14.66 -7.77 -6.12
N LYS A 139 -14.89 -7.62 -4.81
CA LYS A 139 -15.38 -6.39 -4.21
C LYS A 139 -14.49 -5.19 -4.59
N TYR A 140 -13.18 -5.44 -4.64
CA TYR A 140 -12.16 -4.47 -4.99
C TYR A 140 -11.35 -5.00 -6.18
N PRO A 141 -11.76 -4.72 -7.42
CA PRO A 141 -11.08 -5.23 -8.61
C PRO A 141 -9.67 -4.65 -8.81
N PHE A 142 -9.32 -3.58 -8.08
CA PHE A 142 -7.98 -3.00 -8.02
C PHE A 142 -7.04 -3.76 -7.06
N ILE A 143 -7.50 -4.78 -6.34
CA ILE A 143 -6.62 -5.63 -5.54
C ILE A 143 -6.25 -6.87 -6.39
N PRO A 144 -4.97 -7.28 -6.45
CA PRO A 144 -4.58 -8.50 -7.15
C PRO A 144 -5.33 -9.72 -6.64
N ILE A 145 -5.56 -10.70 -7.51
CA ILE A 145 -6.12 -11.99 -7.07
C ILE A 145 -5.17 -12.62 -6.04
N VAL A 146 -5.68 -12.89 -4.84
CA VAL A 146 -4.94 -13.54 -3.75
C VAL A 146 -5.14 -15.05 -3.86
N TYR A 147 -4.10 -15.83 -4.12
CA TYR A 147 -4.19 -17.30 -4.15
C TYR A 147 -3.91 -17.92 -2.78
N TYR A 148 -3.01 -17.30 -2.03
CA TYR A 148 -2.63 -17.73 -0.70
C TYR A 148 -2.22 -16.51 0.13
N SER A 149 -2.60 -16.48 1.39
CA SER A 149 -2.16 -15.46 2.34
C SER A 149 -2.24 -16.03 3.74
N ASN A 150 -1.13 -15.98 4.47
CA ASN A 150 -1.08 -16.53 5.81
C ASN A 150 0.09 -15.92 6.61
N LYS A 151 0.00 -16.00 7.94
CA LYS A 151 0.95 -15.41 8.88
C LYS A 151 1.16 -16.29 10.11
N THR A 152 2.20 -15.96 10.86
CA THR A 152 2.40 -16.45 12.23
C THR A 152 2.03 -15.37 13.24
N TYR A 153 1.75 -15.76 14.47
CA TYR A 153 1.56 -14.81 15.58
C TYR A 153 2.83 -14.00 15.91
N CYS A 154 4.00 -14.45 15.45
CA CYS A 154 5.27 -13.77 15.57
C CYS A 154 5.62 -12.91 14.36
N GLY A 155 4.67 -12.53 13.51
CA GLY A 155 4.91 -11.54 12.45
C GLY A 155 5.64 -12.06 11.21
N SER A 156 6.02 -13.34 11.12
CA SER A 156 6.34 -13.94 9.82
C SER A 156 5.08 -14.03 8.97
N PHE A 157 5.19 -13.80 7.67
CA PHE A 157 4.08 -13.86 6.73
C PHE A 157 4.54 -14.31 5.35
N SER A 158 3.58 -14.82 4.57
CA SER A 158 3.77 -15.19 3.17
C SER A 158 2.44 -15.10 2.43
N MET A 159 2.51 -14.62 1.19
CA MET A 159 1.36 -14.51 0.30
C MET A 159 1.76 -14.85 -1.13
N ILE A 160 0.81 -15.41 -1.89
CA ILE A 160 0.94 -15.67 -3.32
C ILE A 160 -0.20 -14.95 -4.02
N LEU A 161 0.16 -14.02 -4.88
CA LEU A 161 -0.71 -13.07 -5.55
C LEU A 161 -0.62 -13.23 -7.07
N GLN A 162 -1.61 -12.68 -7.78
CA GLN A 162 -1.56 -12.50 -9.21
C GLN A 162 -0.31 -11.74 -9.64
N ASP A 163 0.40 -12.27 -10.64
CA ASP A 163 1.42 -11.51 -11.33
C ASP A 163 0.77 -10.54 -12.32
N ILE A 164 0.76 -9.27 -11.92
CA ILE A 164 0.25 -8.17 -12.75
C ILE A 164 1.25 -7.78 -13.84
N SER A 165 2.55 -8.07 -13.66
CA SER A 165 3.60 -7.67 -14.60
C SER A 165 3.67 -8.51 -15.87
N SER A 166 3.11 -9.72 -15.85
CA SER A 166 3.15 -10.64 -16.98
C SER A 166 2.33 -10.13 -18.17
N PRO A 167 2.92 -10.08 -19.39
CA PRO A 167 2.20 -9.70 -20.60
C PRO A 167 0.97 -10.58 -20.77
N LYS A 168 -0.19 -9.97 -21.02
CA LYS A 168 -1.39 -10.74 -21.39
C LYS A 168 -1.45 -10.84 -22.91
N PRO A 169 -1.59 -12.05 -23.49
CA PRO A 169 -1.83 -12.17 -24.92
C PRO A 169 -3.11 -11.41 -25.26
N SER A 170 -3.01 -10.44 -26.16
CA SER A 170 -4.18 -9.71 -26.65
C SER A 170 -5.02 -10.69 -27.47
N SER A 171 -6.28 -10.87 -27.09
CA SER A 171 -7.21 -11.80 -27.77
C SER A 171 -7.61 -11.35 -29.17
N THR A 172 -7.06 -10.24 -29.66
CA THR A 172 -7.36 -9.64 -30.96
C THR A 172 -6.19 -9.85 -31.91
N SER A 173 -6.33 -10.86 -32.77
CA SER A 173 -5.39 -11.30 -33.81
C SER A 173 -5.31 -10.36 -35.02
N SER A 174 -5.36 -9.04 -34.81
CA SER A 174 -5.14 -8.06 -35.89
C SER A 174 -3.65 -7.69 -35.97
N SER A 175 -3.16 -7.48 -37.19
CA SER A 175 -1.75 -7.41 -37.64
C SER A 175 -0.79 -6.41 -36.95
N SER A 176 -1.21 -5.72 -35.89
CA SER A 176 -0.32 -4.98 -34.99
C SER A 176 -0.14 -5.76 -33.70
N LEU A 177 1.09 -6.20 -33.39
CA LEU A 177 1.44 -6.85 -32.12
C LEU A 177 1.39 -5.81 -30.98
N SER A 178 0.19 -5.41 -30.57
CA SER A 178 0.01 -4.68 -29.31
C SER A 178 -0.04 -5.69 -28.16
N THR A 179 0.90 -5.60 -27.24
CA THR A 179 0.88 -6.36 -25.99
C THR A 179 0.36 -5.45 -24.88
N SER A 180 -0.62 -5.92 -24.11
CA SER A 180 -1.02 -5.27 -22.86
C SER A 180 -0.10 -5.74 -21.75
N SER A 181 0.53 -4.79 -21.07
CA SER A 181 1.43 -5.04 -19.94
C SER A 181 1.12 -4.04 -18.83
N TYR A 182 1.89 -4.09 -17.74
CA TYR A 182 1.77 -3.17 -16.63
C TYR A 182 3.12 -2.60 -16.25
N ILE A 183 3.11 -1.36 -15.76
CA ILE A 183 4.28 -0.66 -15.24
C ILE A 183 3.95 -0.08 -13.86
N LEU A 184 4.96 0.11 -13.01
CA LEU A 184 4.78 0.83 -11.74
C LEU A 184 4.33 2.27 -12.00
N GLY A 185 3.37 2.76 -11.22
CA GLY A 185 2.84 4.11 -11.31
C GLY A 185 3.93 5.15 -11.10
N SER A 186 4.88 4.89 -10.20
CA SER A 186 6.03 5.78 -9.98
C SER A 186 6.82 5.97 -11.27
N LEU A 187 7.11 4.91 -12.02
CA LEU A 187 7.81 4.99 -13.31
C LEU A 187 6.98 5.72 -14.36
N ALA A 188 5.68 5.42 -14.46
CA ALA A 188 4.79 6.11 -15.40
C ALA A 188 4.66 7.62 -15.11
N MET A 189 4.80 8.01 -13.84
CA MET A 189 4.80 9.41 -13.40
C MET A 189 6.20 10.03 -13.42
N GLY A 190 7.18 9.43 -14.09
CA GLY A 190 8.53 9.99 -14.26
C GLY A 190 9.48 9.74 -13.08
N ASN A 191 9.07 8.93 -12.11
CA ASN A 191 9.87 8.49 -10.97
C ASN A 191 10.55 9.67 -10.25
N GLN A 192 9.74 10.69 -9.94
CA GLN A 192 10.16 12.06 -9.62
C GLN A 192 11.35 12.18 -8.66
N CYS A 193 11.45 11.32 -7.64
CA CYS A 193 12.55 11.31 -6.68
C CYS A 193 13.84 10.64 -7.21
N TRP A 194 13.72 9.56 -7.98
CA TRP A 194 14.83 8.67 -8.34
C TRP A 194 15.29 8.86 -9.79
N GLY A 195 14.59 9.69 -10.57
CA GLY A 195 14.84 9.92 -11.99
C GLY A 195 14.26 8.82 -12.88
N ILE A 196 14.05 9.17 -14.14
CA ILE A 196 13.54 8.26 -15.17
C ILE A 196 14.67 7.29 -15.53
N PRO A 197 14.49 5.97 -15.40
CA PRO A 197 15.51 5.01 -15.84
C PRO A 197 15.79 5.13 -17.34
N ASP A 198 17.03 4.85 -17.74
CA ASP A 198 17.42 4.88 -19.15
C ASP A 198 16.50 4.03 -20.03
N GLY A 199 16.08 4.61 -21.16
CA GLY A 199 15.21 3.94 -22.14
C GLY A 199 13.72 3.92 -21.80
N VAL A 200 13.28 4.54 -20.69
CA VAL A 200 11.84 4.68 -20.38
C VAL A 200 11.28 5.96 -20.99
N ASP A 201 10.48 5.84 -22.05
CA ASP A 201 9.69 6.95 -22.59
C ASP A 201 8.42 7.17 -21.75
N ILE A 202 8.32 8.34 -21.12
CA ILE A 202 7.17 8.74 -20.32
C ILE A 202 6.20 9.68 -21.05
N SER A 203 6.52 10.10 -22.27
CA SER A 203 5.72 11.10 -23.01
C SER A 203 4.31 10.62 -23.33
N GLY A 204 4.10 9.30 -23.35
CA GLY A 204 2.80 8.67 -23.57
C GLY A 204 1.93 8.51 -22.31
N TYR A 205 2.38 8.95 -21.14
CA TYR A 205 1.64 8.77 -19.89
C TYR A 205 0.90 10.04 -19.45
N ASP A 206 -0.41 9.90 -19.26
CA ASP A 206 -1.30 10.95 -18.76
C ASP A 206 -1.31 10.91 -17.22
N ILE A 207 -0.49 11.76 -16.60
CA ILE A 207 -0.35 11.85 -15.13
C ILE A 207 -1.71 12.16 -14.47
N SER A 208 -2.51 13.03 -15.09
CA SER A 208 -3.85 13.36 -14.59
C SER A 208 -4.75 12.13 -14.56
N TRP A 209 -4.74 11.32 -15.62
CA TRP A 209 -5.50 10.08 -15.65
C TRP A 209 -5.05 9.10 -14.56
N ILE A 210 -3.73 8.98 -14.31
CA ILE A 210 -3.21 8.09 -13.25
C ILE A 210 -3.74 8.51 -11.89
N VAL A 211 -3.56 9.78 -11.52
CA VAL A 211 -3.98 10.29 -10.20
C VAL A 211 -5.50 10.19 -10.04
N GLU A 212 -6.26 10.56 -11.07
CA GLU A 212 -7.71 10.49 -11.06
C GLU A 212 -8.22 9.06 -10.83
N ASN A 213 -7.69 8.07 -11.55
CA ASN A 213 -8.11 6.69 -11.39
C ASN A 213 -7.68 6.12 -10.03
N CYS A 214 -6.48 6.45 -9.54
CA CYS A 214 -6.06 6.13 -8.18
C CYS A 214 -7.06 6.65 -7.13
N PHE A 215 -7.52 7.89 -7.29
CA PHE A 215 -8.49 8.50 -6.38
C PHE A 215 -9.88 7.86 -6.50
N ILE A 216 -10.33 7.56 -7.71
CA ILE A 216 -11.61 6.88 -7.93
C ILE A 216 -11.59 5.48 -7.31
N GLU A 217 -10.54 4.69 -7.52
CA GLU A 217 -10.47 3.33 -6.98
C GLU A 217 -10.33 3.32 -5.46
N THR A 218 -9.45 4.16 -4.88
CA THR A 218 -9.29 4.23 -3.42
C THR A 218 -10.56 4.75 -2.72
N SER A 219 -11.35 5.60 -3.40
CA SER A 219 -12.65 6.05 -2.86
C SER A 219 -13.60 4.89 -2.59
N LYS A 220 -13.53 3.79 -3.36
CA LYS A 220 -14.39 2.62 -3.14
C LYS A 220 -14.11 1.97 -1.79
N LEU A 221 -12.83 1.81 -1.42
CA LEU A 221 -12.42 1.31 -0.11
C LEU A 221 -12.85 2.28 1.00
N HIS A 222 -12.58 3.58 0.81
CA HIS A 222 -12.90 4.61 1.80
C HIS A 222 -14.41 4.75 2.05
N ILE A 223 -15.24 4.61 1.01
CA ILE A 223 -16.71 4.65 1.11
C ILE A 223 -17.24 3.44 1.87
N ASP A 224 -16.65 2.27 1.64
CA ASP A 224 -17.13 1.04 2.25
C ASP A 224 -16.99 1.03 3.76
N PHE A 225 -15.88 1.57 4.26
CA PHE A 225 -15.57 1.64 5.69
C PHE A 225 -15.75 3.05 6.28
N TRP A 226 -16.48 3.93 5.58
CA TRP A 226 -16.66 5.33 6.00
C TRP A 226 -17.35 5.43 7.36
N ARG A 227 -16.62 5.89 8.37
CA ARG A 227 -17.05 6.00 9.77
C ARG A 227 -17.75 4.74 10.29
N ASP A 228 -17.36 3.59 9.77
CA ASP A 228 -17.92 2.31 10.16
C ASP A 228 -17.47 1.97 11.58
N LYS A 229 -18.37 2.02 12.56
CA LYS A 229 -18.03 1.71 13.96
C LYS A 229 -17.81 0.21 14.18
N GLU A 230 -18.28 -0.66 13.29
CA GLU A 230 -18.10 -2.10 13.44
C GLU A 230 -16.61 -2.46 13.39
N ILE A 231 -15.83 -1.79 12.53
CA ILE A 231 -14.36 -2.00 12.46
C ILE A 231 -13.64 -1.65 13.76
N LEU A 232 -14.23 -0.80 14.60
CA LEU A 232 -13.68 -0.38 15.90
C LEU A 232 -14.10 -1.32 17.04
N SER A 233 -15.32 -1.85 16.96
CA SER A 233 -16.00 -2.56 18.06
C SER A 233 -15.47 -3.97 18.36
N GLN A 234 -14.74 -4.59 17.42
CA GLN A 234 -14.40 -6.01 17.50
C GLN A 234 -13.41 -6.37 18.62
N GLN A 235 -12.56 -5.43 19.05
CA GLN A 235 -11.67 -5.67 20.18
C GLN A 235 -12.43 -5.89 21.50
N GLN A 236 -13.58 -5.22 21.69
CA GLN A 236 -14.34 -5.35 22.93
C GLN A 236 -15.04 -6.72 23.02
N GLN A 237 -15.49 -7.27 21.89
CA GLN A 237 -16.17 -8.56 21.85
C GLN A 237 -15.19 -9.74 22.04
N GLN A 238 -13.97 -9.65 21.53
CA GLN A 238 -12.97 -10.71 21.69
C GLN A 238 -12.52 -10.91 23.14
N GLN A 239 -12.54 -9.87 23.98
CA GLN A 239 -12.26 -10.03 25.41
C GLN A 239 -13.35 -10.84 26.13
N GLN A 240 -14.55 -10.92 25.56
CA GLN A 240 -15.70 -11.61 26.16
C GLN A 240 -15.95 -13.00 25.57
N GLN A 241 -15.46 -13.30 24.37
CA GLN A 241 -15.71 -14.59 23.69
C GLN A 241 -14.43 -15.15 23.06
N GLN A 242 -13.91 -16.24 23.63
CA GLN A 242 -12.80 -17.05 23.10
C GLN A 242 -13.18 -17.86 21.84
N GLN A 243 -13.99 -17.30 20.92
CA GLN A 243 -14.32 -18.01 19.68
C GLN A 243 -13.30 -17.69 18.58
N GLU A 244 -12.41 -18.65 18.33
CA GLU A 244 -11.23 -18.55 17.45
C GLU A 244 -11.51 -18.42 15.94
N ASN A 245 -12.76 -18.32 15.48
CA ASN A 245 -13.09 -18.47 14.05
C ASN A 245 -13.94 -17.34 13.43
N SER A 246 -13.89 -16.13 13.96
CA SER A 246 -14.51 -14.97 13.29
C SER A 246 -13.64 -14.53 12.11
N ASN A 247 -14.06 -14.87 10.88
CA ASN A 247 -13.48 -14.35 9.62
C ASN A 247 -13.50 -12.82 9.49
N ASN A 248 -14.17 -12.14 10.42
CA ASN A 248 -14.30 -10.70 10.44
C ASN A 248 -13.36 -10.01 11.42
N ASP A 249 -12.42 -10.70 12.10
CA ASP A 249 -11.46 -10.02 12.98
C ASP A 249 -10.63 -8.98 12.20
N LEU A 250 -10.75 -7.71 12.61
CA LEU A 250 -10.02 -6.54 12.10
C LEU A 250 -9.05 -5.96 13.14
N SER A 251 -8.78 -6.69 14.24
CA SER A 251 -7.85 -6.27 15.30
C SER A 251 -6.43 -5.98 14.81
N TRP A 252 -6.09 -6.48 13.63
CA TRP A 252 -4.81 -6.29 12.97
C TRP A 252 -4.63 -4.90 12.35
N LEU A 253 -5.70 -4.12 12.11
CA LEU A 253 -5.61 -2.80 11.45
C LEU A 253 -4.67 -1.84 12.20
N LYS A 254 -3.79 -1.15 11.45
CA LYS A 254 -2.92 -0.13 12.03
C LYS A 254 -3.75 0.97 12.69
N ASN A 255 -3.28 1.49 13.81
CA ASN A 255 -3.89 2.57 14.59
C ASN A 255 -5.28 2.26 15.18
N LEU A 256 -5.82 1.05 15.04
CA LEU A 256 -7.11 0.68 15.64
C LEU A 256 -7.13 1.01 17.14
N ASP A 257 -6.08 0.61 17.85
CA ASP A 257 -5.89 0.92 19.26
C ASP A 257 -6.03 2.41 19.55
N TYR A 258 -5.37 3.24 18.74
CA TYR A 258 -5.37 4.68 18.94
C TYR A 258 -6.75 5.29 18.74
N TYR A 259 -7.54 4.84 17.76
CA TYR A 259 -8.91 5.30 17.56
C TYR A 259 -9.87 4.82 18.66
N ASN A 260 -9.56 3.70 19.31
CA ASN A 260 -10.29 3.19 20.47
C ASN A 260 -9.85 3.83 21.80
N GLY A 261 -8.95 4.82 21.77
CA GLY A 261 -8.41 5.46 22.97
C GLY A 261 -7.50 4.55 23.80
N ILE A 262 -7.05 3.43 23.24
CA ILE A 262 -6.10 2.51 23.85
C ILE A 262 -4.71 2.63 23.19
N GLY A 263 -3.68 2.10 23.82
CA GLY A 263 -2.31 2.16 23.27
C GLY A 263 -1.59 3.50 23.44
N LYS A 264 -2.03 4.35 24.39
CA LYS A 264 -1.39 5.63 24.75
C LYS A 264 0.14 5.52 24.87
N GLU A 265 0.63 4.53 25.60
CA GLU A 265 2.07 4.34 25.82
C GLU A 265 2.82 4.07 24.51
N LYS A 266 2.29 3.18 23.66
CA LYS A 266 2.88 2.88 22.34
C LYS A 266 2.89 4.12 21.45
N TYR A 267 1.80 4.90 21.48
CA TYR A 267 1.69 6.15 20.74
C TYR A 267 2.74 7.17 21.20
N ILE A 268 2.85 7.43 22.51
CA ILE A 268 3.82 8.37 23.08
C ILE A 268 5.24 7.93 22.74
N ASN A 269 5.57 6.65 22.94
CA ASN A 269 6.90 6.13 22.66
C ASN A 269 7.30 6.30 21.19
N TYR A 270 6.37 6.06 20.26
CA TYR A 270 6.66 6.15 18.84
C TYR A 270 6.59 7.59 18.30
N PHE A 271 5.45 8.26 18.47
CA PHE A 271 5.23 9.58 17.87
C PHE A 271 5.85 10.69 18.68
N GLU A 272 5.65 10.74 20.01
CA GLU A 272 6.17 11.87 20.78
C GLU A 272 7.66 11.75 21.07
N ILE A 273 8.13 10.56 21.45
CA ILE A 273 9.51 10.37 21.90
C ILE A 273 10.42 10.02 20.73
N LYS A 274 10.16 8.91 20.01
CA LYS A 274 11.05 8.46 18.93
C LYS A 274 11.11 9.48 17.79
N LEU A 275 9.98 9.97 17.30
CA LEU A 275 9.98 10.94 16.21
C LEU A 275 10.66 12.26 16.59
N ASN A 276 10.42 12.79 17.80
CA ASN A 276 11.09 14.01 18.25
C ASN A 276 12.60 13.80 18.41
N ASN A 277 13.03 12.65 18.93
CA ASN A 277 14.44 12.31 19.01
C ASN A 277 15.09 12.24 17.62
N THR A 278 14.43 11.61 16.63
CA THR A 278 14.93 11.57 15.24
C THR A 278 14.99 12.97 14.65
N TRP A 279 13.97 13.80 14.89
CA TRP A 279 13.96 15.21 14.47
C TRP A 279 15.17 15.97 15.02
N GLU A 280 15.36 15.98 16.35
CA GLU A 280 16.43 16.73 17.01
C GLU A 280 17.83 16.21 16.66
N LYS A 281 18.01 14.89 16.57
CA LYS A 281 19.35 14.27 16.45
C LYS A 281 19.79 14.04 15.01
N SER A 282 18.87 13.93 14.06
CA SER A 282 19.17 13.55 12.68
C SER A 282 18.61 14.56 11.69
N THR A 283 17.29 14.73 11.65
CA THR A 283 16.63 15.50 10.60
C THR A 283 16.97 16.99 10.65
N LEU A 284 16.91 17.62 11.83
CA LEU A 284 17.19 19.04 11.99
C LEU A 284 18.65 19.40 11.64
N PRO A 285 19.68 18.67 12.15
CA PRO A 285 21.05 18.87 11.71
C PRO A 285 21.25 18.72 10.20
N LEU A 286 20.59 17.74 9.58
CA LEU A 286 20.65 17.55 8.12
C LEU A 286 20.02 18.75 7.38
N ILE A 287 18.87 19.25 7.83
CA ILE A 287 18.24 20.44 7.27
C ILE A 287 19.14 21.66 7.42
N GLU A 288 19.78 21.85 8.58
CA GLU A 288 20.69 22.98 8.80
C GLU A 288 21.92 22.94 7.90
N LYS A 289 22.48 21.75 7.66
CA LYS A 289 23.54 21.54 6.68
C LYS A 289 23.06 21.93 5.28
N LEU A 290 21.98 21.33 4.80
CA LEU A 290 21.48 21.50 3.43
C LEU A 290 20.92 22.90 3.15
N SER A 291 20.39 23.57 4.17
CA SER A 291 19.93 24.96 4.08
C SER A 291 21.09 25.91 3.84
N LYS A 292 22.25 25.70 4.47
CA LYS A 292 23.48 26.49 4.19
C LYS A 292 24.00 26.28 2.78
N GLU A 293 23.69 25.13 2.18
CA GLU A 293 24.01 24.78 0.80
C GLU A 293 22.97 25.29 -0.22
N ASN A 294 21.93 26.01 0.22
CA ASN A 294 20.80 26.49 -0.60
C ASN A 294 20.08 25.38 -1.39
N LYS A 295 20.03 24.16 -0.84
CA LYS A 295 19.35 23.02 -1.48
C LYS A 295 17.88 22.88 -1.09
N LEU A 296 17.44 23.59 -0.04
CA LEU A 296 16.13 23.44 0.59
C LEU A 296 15.28 24.70 0.46
N GLU A 297 13.99 24.53 0.20
CA GLU A 297 13.00 25.62 0.08
C GLU A 297 12.20 25.81 1.37
N HIS A 298 11.82 27.06 1.69
CA HIS A 298 10.90 27.40 2.79
C HIS A 298 11.29 26.83 4.18
N VAL A 299 12.60 26.73 4.46
CA VAL A 299 13.14 26.08 5.67
C VAL A 299 12.60 26.67 6.98
N ASP A 300 12.52 27.99 7.10
CA ASP A 300 12.07 28.64 8.33
C ASP A 300 10.59 28.35 8.64
N LEU A 301 9.74 28.43 7.62
CA LEU A 301 8.33 28.08 7.75
C LEU A 301 8.17 26.60 8.07
N TYR A 302 8.93 25.72 7.41
CA TYR A 302 8.93 24.29 7.71
C TYR A 302 9.26 24.03 9.20
N LYS A 303 10.36 24.60 9.69
CA LYS A 303 10.79 24.45 11.10
C LYS A 303 9.74 24.97 12.07
N LEU A 304 9.12 26.12 11.77
CA LEU A 304 8.04 26.68 12.58
C LEU A 304 6.87 25.69 12.69
N VAL A 305 6.43 25.13 11.56
CA VAL A 305 5.29 24.20 11.52
C VAL A 305 5.62 22.89 12.23
N VAL A 306 6.82 22.35 12.06
CA VAL A 306 7.25 21.13 12.78
C VAL A 306 7.30 21.36 14.30
N ASN A 307 7.82 22.51 14.74
CA ASN A 307 7.87 22.84 16.16
C ASN A 307 6.46 22.97 16.75
N GLU A 308 5.56 23.68 16.07
CA GLU A 308 4.14 23.77 16.49
C GLU A 308 3.49 22.38 16.49
N TYR A 309 3.80 21.54 15.51
CA TYR A 309 3.31 20.18 15.44
C TYR A 309 3.72 19.34 16.66
N PHE A 310 4.99 19.40 17.07
CA PHE A 310 5.48 18.70 18.26
C PHE A 310 4.92 19.27 19.57
N GLN A 311 4.72 20.59 19.65
CA GLN A 311 4.24 21.25 20.86
C GLN A 311 2.73 21.02 21.08
N SER A 312 1.94 21.11 20.01
CA SER A 312 0.48 21.21 20.09
C SER A 312 -0.25 19.98 19.58
N PHE A 313 0.18 19.39 18.46
CA PHE A 313 -0.67 18.48 17.69
C PHE A 313 -0.33 17.00 17.87
N ILE A 314 0.94 16.66 17.98
CA ILE A 314 1.37 15.27 18.12
C ILE A 314 1.02 14.66 19.48
N LYS A 315 0.65 15.48 20.47
CA LYS A 315 0.35 15.02 21.83
C LYS A 315 -0.84 14.06 21.84
N TRP A 316 -0.76 12.99 22.65
CA TRP A 316 -1.82 11.99 22.76
C TRP A 316 -3.19 12.61 23.00
N GLU A 317 -3.31 13.54 23.95
CA GLU A 317 -4.59 14.19 24.30
C GLU A 317 -5.13 15.01 23.12
N SER A 318 -4.24 15.74 22.42
CA SER A 318 -4.61 16.50 21.23
C SER A 318 -5.05 15.57 20.09
N PHE A 319 -4.34 14.46 19.88
CA PHE A 319 -4.70 13.45 18.89
C PHE A 319 -6.08 12.85 19.22
N GLN A 320 -6.30 12.37 20.44
CA GLN A 320 -7.57 11.79 20.88
C GLN A 320 -8.74 12.75 20.70
N LYS A 321 -8.56 14.03 21.04
CA LYS A 321 -9.59 15.05 20.81
C LYS A 321 -9.94 15.20 19.33
N ARG A 322 -8.94 15.14 18.43
CA ARG A 322 -9.15 15.26 16.97
C ARG A 322 -9.77 14.02 16.34
N VAL A 323 -9.50 12.84 16.91
CA VAL A 323 -10.02 11.56 16.40
C VAL A 323 -11.19 11.03 17.23
N ASP A 324 -11.85 11.87 18.04
CA ASP A 324 -13.01 11.47 18.83
C ASP A 324 -14.12 10.94 17.91
N ILE A 325 -14.24 9.62 17.86
CA ILE A 325 -15.15 8.87 16.98
C ILE A 325 -16.63 9.15 17.29
N ASN A 326 -16.93 9.72 18.46
CA ASN A 326 -18.27 10.10 18.84
C ASN A 326 -18.69 11.42 18.17
N GLN A 327 -17.74 12.25 17.75
CA GLN A 327 -18.07 13.47 17.02
C GLN A 327 -18.51 13.13 15.59
N PRO A 328 -19.66 13.67 15.12
CA PRO A 328 -20.21 13.35 13.81
C PRO A 328 -19.31 13.79 12.64
N ASN A 329 -18.43 14.77 12.88
CA ASN A 329 -17.52 15.31 11.87
C ASN A 329 -16.13 14.65 11.86
N THR A 330 -15.85 13.67 12.73
CA THR A 330 -14.56 12.96 12.72
C THR A 330 -14.49 11.98 11.54
N PRO A 331 -13.63 12.23 10.53
CA PRO A 331 -13.49 11.32 9.41
C PRO A 331 -12.56 10.16 9.77
N PHE A 332 -13.03 8.92 9.60
CA PHE A 332 -12.17 7.76 9.63
C PHE A 332 -12.70 6.69 8.69
N THR A 333 -11.79 5.87 8.17
CA THR A 333 -12.08 4.70 7.34
C THR A 333 -10.90 3.74 7.39
N MET A 334 -11.06 2.55 6.80
CA MET A 334 -9.91 1.76 6.35
C MET A 334 -9.17 2.53 5.26
N VAL A 335 -7.87 2.74 5.45
CA VAL A 335 -6.94 3.44 4.54
C VAL A 335 -5.87 2.48 4.07
N HIS A 336 -5.28 2.74 2.89
CA HIS A 336 -4.14 1.97 2.38
C HIS A 336 -2.90 2.19 3.26
N GLY A 337 -2.75 3.41 3.79
CA GLY A 337 -1.71 3.75 4.76
C GLY A 337 -0.36 4.11 4.14
N ASP A 338 0.09 3.37 3.11
CA ASP A 338 1.23 3.74 2.27
C ASP A 338 0.84 4.02 0.82
N PHE A 339 -0.05 5.00 0.63
CA PHE A 339 -0.67 5.29 -0.66
C PHE A 339 0.22 6.20 -1.52
N HIS A 340 1.08 5.59 -2.34
CA HIS A 340 1.92 6.29 -3.32
C HIS A 340 2.08 5.49 -4.61
N ALA A 341 2.51 6.13 -5.71
CA ALA A 341 2.52 5.53 -7.03
C ALA A 341 3.50 4.34 -7.19
N GLY A 342 4.47 4.19 -6.27
CA GLY A 342 5.34 3.02 -6.20
C GLY A 342 4.61 1.74 -5.78
N ASN A 343 3.45 1.87 -5.15
CA ASN A 343 2.56 0.78 -4.76
C ASN A 343 1.38 0.61 -5.74
N ILE A 344 1.48 1.15 -6.96
CA ILE A 344 0.43 1.07 -7.98
C ILE A 344 0.98 0.46 -9.26
N MET A 345 0.23 -0.45 -9.89
CA MET A 345 0.50 -0.93 -11.24
C MET A 345 -0.50 -0.33 -12.23
N ILE A 346 0.02 0.29 -13.29
CA ILE A 346 -0.73 0.99 -14.33
C ILE A 346 -0.77 0.14 -15.60
N PRO A 347 -1.96 -0.04 -16.22
CA PRO A 347 -2.09 -0.79 -17.46
C PRO A 347 -1.54 0.04 -18.63
N ILE A 348 -0.67 -0.57 -19.43
CA ILE A 348 -0.09 0.06 -20.61
C ILE A 348 -0.28 -0.80 -21.86
N THR A 349 -0.30 -0.13 -23.00
CA THR A 349 -0.20 -0.75 -24.32
C THR A 349 1.14 -0.38 -24.91
N THR A 350 1.93 -1.39 -25.29
CA THR A 350 3.19 -1.18 -26.01
C THR A 350 2.94 -1.35 -27.50
N THR A 351 3.29 -0.33 -28.28
CA THR A 351 3.28 -0.39 -29.74
C THR A 351 4.71 -0.35 -30.25
N THR A 352 5.13 -1.36 -31.00
CA THR A 352 6.41 -1.37 -31.69
C THR A 352 6.26 -0.70 -33.04
N ILE A 353 7.04 0.36 -33.28
CA ILE A 353 7.10 1.07 -34.55
C ILE A 353 8.47 0.80 -35.16
N VAL A 354 8.50 0.29 -36.39
CA VAL A 354 9.76 0.13 -37.14
C VAL A 354 10.14 1.48 -37.73
N GLY A 355 11.27 2.02 -37.30
CA GLY A 355 11.85 3.26 -37.80
C GLY A 355 12.35 3.12 -39.24
N LYS A 356 12.73 4.25 -39.85
CA LYS A 356 13.22 4.29 -41.25
C LYS A 356 14.48 3.45 -41.48
N GLU A 357 15.29 3.24 -40.45
CA GLU A 357 16.52 2.43 -40.49
C GLU A 357 16.30 0.97 -40.09
N GLY A 358 15.04 0.57 -39.84
CA GLY A 358 14.70 -0.76 -39.35
C GLY A 358 14.72 -0.90 -37.83
N ASP A 359 15.13 0.13 -37.09
CA ASP A 359 15.14 0.11 -35.63
C ASP A 359 13.74 0.01 -35.02
N GLU A 360 13.57 -0.87 -34.04
CA GLU A 360 12.31 -1.01 -33.31
C GLU A 360 12.20 0.05 -32.20
N ILE A 361 11.28 1.00 -32.37
CA ILE A 361 10.93 2.00 -31.36
C ILE A 361 9.69 1.53 -30.62
N LYS A 362 9.83 1.22 -29.33
CA LYS A 362 8.70 0.89 -28.46
C LYS A 362 8.09 2.15 -27.89
N LYS A 363 6.82 2.41 -28.21
CA LYS A 363 6.02 3.46 -27.57
C LYS A 363 5.05 2.85 -26.58
N ASN A 364 5.13 3.30 -25.33
CA ASN A 364 4.19 2.91 -24.29
C ASN A 364 3.13 3.99 -24.13
N GLN A 365 1.88 3.57 -23.99
CA GLN A 365 0.76 4.47 -23.69
C GLN A 365 -0.11 3.85 -22.63
N ILE A 366 -0.75 4.68 -21.81
CA ILE A 366 -1.74 4.19 -20.85
C ILE A 366 -2.90 3.55 -21.60
N LYS A 367 -3.27 2.34 -21.17
CA LYS A 367 -4.50 1.69 -21.61
C LYS A 367 -5.65 2.22 -20.74
N LYS A 368 -6.35 3.25 -21.23
CA LYS A 368 -7.37 4.00 -20.45
C LYS A 368 -8.58 3.18 -20.02
N ASP A 369 -8.86 2.05 -20.68
CA ASP A 369 -9.90 1.07 -20.32
C ASP A 369 -9.37 -0.06 -19.41
N GLY A 370 -8.08 -0.03 -19.06
CA GLY A 370 -7.44 -0.99 -18.19
C GLY A 370 -7.73 -0.73 -16.71
N GLN A 371 -7.58 -1.78 -15.90
CA GLN A 371 -7.69 -1.72 -14.44
C GLN A 371 -6.34 -1.31 -13.84
N ILE A 372 -6.33 -0.40 -12.86
CA ILE A 372 -5.15 -0.16 -12.02
C ILE A 372 -5.14 -1.13 -10.83
N TYR A 373 -3.96 -1.51 -10.35
CA TYR A 373 -3.83 -2.36 -9.16
C TYR A 373 -3.08 -1.67 -8.04
N PHE A 374 -3.56 -1.82 -6.81
CA PHE A 374 -2.91 -1.35 -5.60
C PHE A 374 -2.20 -2.52 -4.91
N LEU A 375 -0.98 -2.27 -4.45
CA LEU A 375 -0.05 -3.24 -3.88
C LEU A 375 0.42 -2.75 -2.51
N ASP A 376 1.09 -3.61 -1.75
CA ASP A 376 1.74 -3.26 -0.49
C ASP A 376 0.81 -2.64 0.56
N TYR A 377 -0.17 -3.42 1.01
CA TYR A 377 -1.05 -3.07 2.12
C TYR A 377 -0.39 -3.28 3.49
N SER A 378 0.95 -3.21 3.60
CA SER A 378 1.64 -3.40 4.88
C SER A 378 1.31 -2.33 5.92
N GLU A 379 0.92 -1.14 5.48
CA GLU A 379 0.52 -0.01 6.32
C GLU A 379 -1.00 0.19 6.44
N VAL A 380 -1.80 -0.76 5.93
CA VAL A 380 -3.26 -0.71 6.00
C VAL A 380 -3.75 -0.50 7.43
N GLY A 381 -4.75 0.35 7.62
CA GLY A 381 -5.22 0.65 8.96
C GLY A 381 -6.40 1.58 8.99
N ILE A 382 -6.64 2.17 10.16
CA ILE A 382 -7.66 3.18 10.36
C ILE A 382 -7.01 4.56 10.32
N GLY A 383 -7.60 5.45 9.54
CA GLY A 383 -7.05 6.78 9.34
C GLY A 383 -8.05 7.74 8.73
N CYS A 384 -7.62 9.01 8.68
CA CYS A 384 -8.28 10.02 7.88
C CYS A 384 -8.07 9.68 6.39
N PRO A 385 -9.14 9.46 5.60
CA PRO A 385 -9.01 9.10 4.19
C PRO A 385 -8.29 10.17 3.36
N PHE A 386 -8.44 11.43 3.76
CA PHE A 386 -7.86 12.57 3.07
C PHE A 386 -6.34 12.61 3.20
N SER A 387 -5.77 12.01 4.25
CA SER A 387 -4.32 11.88 4.44
C SER A 387 -3.68 10.96 3.39
N ASP A 388 -4.36 9.90 2.96
CA ASP A 388 -3.88 9.03 1.88
C ASP A 388 -3.87 9.80 0.55
N ILE A 389 -4.95 10.51 0.24
CA ILE A 389 -5.06 11.33 -0.98
C ILE A 389 -3.94 12.38 -1.03
N SER A 390 -3.67 13.07 0.07
CA SER A 390 -2.56 14.04 0.16
C SER A 390 -1.18 13.38 0.10
N GLN A 391 -1.01 12.19 0.68
CA GLN A 391 0.25 11.45 0.57
C GLN A 391 0.56 11.23 -0.90
N PHE A 392 -0.41 10.73 -1.68
CA PHE A 392 -0.20 10.41 -3.09
C PHE A 392 0.27 11.62 -3.90
N ILE A 393 -0.35 12.78 -3.68
CA ILE A 393 -0.01 14.01 -4.38
C ILE A 393 1.41 14.46 -4.04
N ILE A 394 1.73 14.57 -2.75
CA ILE A 394 3.04 15.06 -2.30
C ILE A 394 4.18 14.08 -2.68
N SER A 395 3.93 12.76 -2.67
CA SER A 395 4.93 11.74 -3.01
C SER A 395 5.30 11.70 -4.49
N ASN A 396 4.34 11.96 -5.38
CA ASN A 396 4.45 11.51 -6.78
C ASN A 396 4.21 12.61 -7.82
N CYS A 397 3.64 13.75 -7.46
CA CYS A 397 3.39 14.84 -8.39
C CYS A 397 4.52 15.87 -8.32
N SER A 398 4.83 16.53 -9.45
CA SER A 398 5.65 17.75 -9.40
C SER A 398 4.88 18.86 -8.67
N ILE A 399 5.61 19.84 -8.14
CA ILE A 399 5.03 21.00 -7.44
C ILE A 399 4.09 21.77 -8.38
N GLU A 400 4.49 21.96 -9.63
CA GLU A 400 3.74 22.65 -10.68
C GLU A 400 2.45 21.91 -10.98
N PHE A 401 2.54 20.59 -11.27
CA PHE A 401 1.38 19.77 -11.55
C PHE A 401 0.38 19.80 -10.39
N ARG A 402 0.86 19.68 -9.14
CA ARG A 402 0.02 19.77 -7.95
C ARG A 402 -0.72 21.09 -7.89
N ARG A 403 -0.02 22.23 -7.98
CA ARG A 403 -0.63 23.57 -7.89
C ARG A 403 -1.72 23.77 -8.94
N GLU A 404 -1.53 23.24 -10.14
CA GLU A 404 -2.50 23.33 -11.24
C GLU A 404 -3.71 22.40 -11.06
N ASN A 405 -3.52 21.20 -10.50
CA ASN A 405 -4.52 20.13 -10.59
C ASN A 405 -5.14 19.69 -9.26
N GLU A 406 -4.52 19.98 -8.12
CA GLU A 406 -4.88 19.40 -6.82
C GLU A 406 -6.36 19.55 -6.48
N LYS A 407 -6.90 20.79 -6.57
CA LYS A 407 -8.30 21.05 -6.21
C LYS A 407 -9.27 20.28 -7.12
N ARG A 408 -8.96 20.16 -8.41
CA ARG A 408 -9.76 19.41 -9.40
C ARG A 408 -9.70 17.91 -9.12
N LEU A 409 -8.51 17.36 -8.85
CA LEU A 409 -8.34 15.95 -8.55
C LEU A 409 -9.07 15.59 -7.24
N PHE A 410 -8.94 16.45 -6.22
CA PHE A 410 -9.66 16.28 -4.96
C PHE A 410 -11.19 16.37 -5.14
N SER A 411 -11.70 17.25 -6.02
CA SER A 411 -13.13 17.32 -6.27
C SER A 411 -13.69 16.04 -6.89
N ILE A 412 -12.94 15.38 -7.77
CA ILE A 412 -13.35 14.09 -8.35
C ILE A 412 -13.45 13.02 -7.25
N TYR A 413 -12.47 12.95 -6.34
CA TYR A 413 -12.51 12.07 -5.18
C TYR A 413 -13.73 12.37 -4.28
N TYR A 414 -13.92 13.64 -3.91
CA TYR A 414 -15.02 14.10 -3.07
C TYR A 414 -16.40 13.78 -3.68
N GLU A 415 -16.54 13.96 -4.99
CA GLU A 415 -17.78 13.63 -5.69
C GLU A 415 -18.13 12.15 -5.57
N LYS A 416 -17.16 11.24 -5.62
CA LYS A 416 -17.40 9.81 -5.40
C LYS A 416 -17.91 9.56 -3.98
N LEU A 417 -17.31 10.20 -2.98
CA LEU A 417 -17.74 10.09 -1.58
C LEU A 417 -19.20 10.49 -1.40
N ILE A 418 -19.60 11.70 -1.81
CA ILE A 418 -20.97 12.19 -1.60
C ILE A 418 -21.99 11.46 -2.46
N LYS A 419 -21.65 11.06 -3.70
CA LYS A 419 -22.56 10.30 -4.59
C LYS A 419 -22.91 8.93 -4.02
N SER A 420 -22.07 8.36 -3.14
CA SER A 420 -22.37 7.09 -2.46
C SER A 420 -23.52 7.17 -1.46
N LYS A 421 -23.89 8.39 -1.02
CA LYS A 421 -24.85 8.66 0.06
C LYS A 421 -24.45 8.11 1.44
N LYS A 422 -23.29 7.44 1.59
CA LYS A 422 -22.72 7.04 2.89
C LYS A 422 -22.03 8.21 3.61
N VAL A 423 -21.63 9.24 2.86
CA VAL A 423 -20.99 10.45 3.38
C VAL A 423 -22.00 11.60 3.36
N ASP A 424 -22.37 12.10 4.54
CA ASP A 424 -23.27 13.25 4.67
C ASP A 424 -22.55 14.55 4.24
N SER A 425 -22.97 15.13 3.12
CA SER A 425 -22.39 16.34 2.55
C SER A 425 -22.60 17.61 3.38
N ASN A 426 -23.56 17.62 4.31
CA ASN A 426 -23.76 18.77 5.21
C ASN A 426 -22.68 18.80 6.29
N ILE A 427 -22.33 17.62 6.83
CA ILE A 427 -21.25 17.45 7.82
C ILE A 427 -19.88 17.55 7.13
N PHE A 428 -19.72 16.78 6.06
CA PHE A 428 -18.50 16.67 5.27
C PHE A 428 -18.65 17.46 3.97
N ASN A 429 -18.79 18.78 4.08
CA ASN A 429 -18.82 19.65 2.90
C ASN A 429 -17.42 19.73 2.25
N PHE A 430 -17.36 20.12 0.98
CA PHE A 430 -16.12 20.15 0.20
C PHE A 430 -15.00 20.92 0.90
N ASN A 431 -15.27 22.14 1.40
CA ASN A 431 -14.27 22.99 2.02
C ASN A 431 -13.71 22.37 3.31
N TYR A 432 -14.58 21.76 4.12
CA TYR A 432 -14.16 21.06 5.33
C TYR A 432 -13.26 19.87 4.99
N CYS A 433 -13.67 19.01 4.04
CA CYS A 433 -12.88 17.88 3.59
C CYS A 433 -11.55 18.31 2.96
N PHE A 434 -11.53 19.39 2.19
CA PHE A 434 -10.32 19.90 1.57
C PHE A 434 -9.34 20.50 2.59
N ASN A 435 -9.84 21.09 3.68
CA ASN A 435 -8.98 21.50 4.80
C ASN A 435 -8.41 20.28 5.55
N LEU A 436 -9.20 19.21 5.72
CA LEU A 436 -8.70 17.95 6.29
C LEU A 436 -7.65 17.28 5.41
N TYR A 437 -7.78 17.38 4.08
CA TYR A 437 -6.75 16.96 3.12
C TYR A 437 -5.44 17.73 3.33
N LYS A 438 -5.49 19.06 3.44
CA LYS A 438 -4.28 19.88 3.68
C LYS A 438 -3.62 19.53 5.00
N ARG A 439 -4.39 19.50 6.09
CA ARG A 439 -3.88 19.11 7.41
C ARG A 439 -3.29 17.71 7.38
N GLY A 440 -4.05 16.75 6.84
CA GLY A 440 -3.64 15.34 6.74
C GLY A 440 -2.35 15.15 5.95
N GLY A 441 -2.16 15.94 4.90
CA GLY A 441 -0.92 15.96 4.11
C GLY A 441 0.26 16.45 4.91
N ILE A 442 0.13 17.61 5.57
CA ILE A 442 1.20 18.18 6.39
C ILE A 442 1.56 17.23 7.54
N GLU A 443 0.58 16.77 8.33
CA GLU A 443 0.83 15.90 9.48
C GLU A 443 1.55 14.61 9.07
N LYS A 444 1.04 13.91 8.05
CA LYS A 444 1.58 12.62 7.62
C LYS A 444 2.99 12.77 7.06
N TRP A 445 3.24 13.83 6.30
CA TRP A 445 4.55 14.02 5.70
C TRP A 445 5.61 14.60 6.64
N ILE A 446 5.23 15.33 7.70
CA ILE A 446 6.18 15.64 8.77
C ILE A 446 6.77 14.34 9.32
N TRP A 447 5.93 13.34 9.58
CA TRP A 447 6.40 12.03 10.05
C TRP A 447 7.32 11.35 9.04
N PHE A 448 6.89 11.26 7.78
CA PHE A 448 7.70 10.62 6.76
C PHE A 448 9.01 11.35 6.51
N ASN A 449 9.03 12.67 6.42
CA ASN A 449 10.27 13.41 6.17
C ASN A 449 11.30 13.20 7.28
N ILE A 450 10.85 13.19 8.54
CA ILE A 450 11.69 12.89 9.71
C ILE A 450 12.23 11.46 9.66
N LEU A 451 11.37 10.46 9.42
CA LEU A 451 11.80 9.06 9.36
C LEU A 451 12.71 8.78 8.16
N LEU A 452 12.41 9.38 7.00
CA LEU A 452 13.18 9.18 5.78
C LEU A 452 14.58 9.81 5.89
N SER A 453 14.81 10.82 6.71
CA SER A 453 16.16 11.42 6.86
C SER A 453 17.23 10.43 7.32
N GLU A 454 16.84 9.32 7.96
CA GLU A 454 17.74 8.23 8.36
C GLU A 454 17.77 7.06 7.36
N MET A 455 16.81 7.01 6.43
CA MET A 455 16.54 5.83 5.59
C MET A 455 16.82 6.02 4.11
N VAL A 456 16.91 7.27 3.63
CA VAL A 456 17.08 7.58 2.20
C VAL A 456 18.36 8.37 1.94
N PRO A 457 18.94 8.28 0.74
CA PRO A 457 20.07 9.12 0.35
C PRO A 457 19.71 10.61 0.34
N GLU A 458 20.72 11.47 0.48
CA GLU A 458 20.56 12.93 0.61
C GLU A 458 19.70 13.55 -0.51
N PHE A 459 19.87 13.13 -1.77
CA PHE A 459 19.08 13.66 -2.89
C PHE A 459 17.58 13.36 -2.75
N ALA A 460 17.24 12.17 -2.25
CA ALA A 460 15.85 11.77 -2.04
C ALA A 460 15.24 12.55 -0.86
N PHE A 461 16.02 12.77 0.20
CA PHE A 461 15.60 13.62 1.31
C PHE A 461 15.31 15.05 0.84
N ILE A 462 16.20 15.65 0.04
CA ILE A 462 16.00 16.99 -0.54
C ILE A 462 14.70 17.06 -1.34
N PHE A 463 14.46 16.06 -2.22
CA PHE A 463 13.24 15.99 -3.01
C PHE A 463 11.99 16.01 -2.12
N TYR A 464 11.90 15.10 -1.15
CA TYR A 464 10.72 15.01 -0.28
C TYR A 464 10.59 16.21 0.66
N PHE A 465 11.70 16.81 1.10
CA PHE A 465 11.68 18.03 1.89
C PHE A 465 11.06 19.18 1.10
N ASN A 466 11.52 19.42 -0.14
CA ASN A 466 11.00 20.51 -0.98
C ASN A 466 9.52 20.30 -1.35
N GLN A 467 9.11 19.05 -1.60
CA GLN A 467 7.69 18.73 -1.80
C GLN A 467 6.83 19.12 -0.58
N LEU A 468 7.24 18.74 0.62
CA LEU A 468 6.51 19.06 1.84
C LEU A 468 6.59 20.54 2.21
N SER A 469 7.77 21.17 2.14
CA SER A 469 7.94 22.56 2.53
C SER A 469 7.17 23.51 1.62
N THR A 470 7.10 23.20 0.33
CA THR A 470 6.28 23.96 -0.63
C THR A 470 4.78 23.66 -0.45
N PHE A 471 4.39 22.44 -0.08
CA PHE A 471 3.01 22.13 0.32
C PHE A 471 2.58 22.92 1.58
N ILE A 472 3.47 23.02 2.56
CA ILE A 472 3.28 23.84 3.77
C ILE A 472 3.13 25.31 3.36
N ASN A 473 4.02 25.83 2.52
CA ASN A 473 3.94 27.22 2.06
C ASN A 473 2.62 27.54 1.35
N ASP A 474 2.11 26.61 0.52
CA ASP A 474 0.88 26.81 -0.24
C ASP A 474 -0.41 26.72 0.60
N HIS A 475 -0.37 26.06 1.75
CA HIS A 475 -1.59 25.67 2.47
C HIS A 475 -1.62 26.00 3.96
N TYR A 476 -0.47 26.04 4.62
CA TYR A 476 -0.42 26.17 6.07
C TYR A 476 -1.08 27.47 6.53
N ASN A 477 -1.98 27.32 7.48
CA ASN A 477 -2.44 28.38 8.35
C ASN A 477 -2.75 27.78 9.71
N LEU A 478 -2.58 28.56 10.78
CA LEU A 478 -2.74 28.07 12.15
C LEU A 478 -4.14 27.50 12.42
N ASN A 479 -5.16 27.96 11.70
CA ASN A 479 -6.54 27.49 11.87
C ASN A 479 -6.78 26.11 11.24
N LEU A 480 -5.88 25.60 10.38
CA LEU A 480 -6.02 24.24 9.85
C LEU A 480 -5.93 23.17 10.94
N PHE A 481 -5.24 23.45 12.03
CA PHE A 481 -4.95 22.48 13.09
C PHE A 481 -5.75 22.71 14.39
N LYS A 482 -6.56 23.77 14.44
CA LYS A 482 -7.53 24.01 15.52
C LYS A 482 -8.83 23.29 15.18
#